data_AF-A0A940M763-F1
#
_entry.id   AF-A0A940M763-F1
#
_cell.length_a   1.000
_cell.length_b   1.000
_cell.length_c   1.000
_cell.angle_alpha   90.00
_cell.angle_beta   90.00
_cell.angle_gamma   90.00
#
_symmetry.space_group_name_H-M   'P 1'
#
loop_
_entity.id
_entity.type
_entity.pdbx_description
1 polymer ?
#
loop_
_entity_poly.entity_id
_entity_poly.type
_entity_poly.pdbx_seq_one_letter_code
_entity_poly.pdbx_strand_id
1 'polypeptide(L)'
;MSIAPVSLPDSTAELSRLATIQVALREHDPDAQVALDPDGGKMRVLTVLPPEEVVRLMQALGEAVELSAEEAEAAPAGGCGCGCSSNRR
;
A
#
# COMPACT_ATOMS: atom_id res chain seq x y z
N MET A 1 -2.02 5.87 41.91
CA MET A 1 -2.59 6.18 40.58
C MET A 1 -1.45 6.09 39.59
N SER A 2 -1.33 4.98 38.86
CA SER A 2 -0.26 4.78 37.87
C SER A 2 -0.76 5.26 36.52
N ILE A 3 -0.14 6.31 35.99
CA ILE A 3 -0.40 6.81 34.65
C ILE A 3 0.41 5.91 33.71
N ALA A 4 -0.26 5.11 32.89
CA ALA A 4 0.41 4.35 31.84
C ALA A 4 1.14 5.34 30.91
N PRO A 5 2.39 5.08 30.49
CA PRO A 5 3.04 5.92 29.51
C PRO A 5 2.27 5.79 28.20
N VAL A 6 1.65 6.89 27.76
CA VAL A 6 1.22 7.04 26.37
C VAL A 6 2.49 6.86 25.54
N SER A 7 2.62 5.70 24.88
CA SER A 7 3.64 5.49 23.87
C SER A 7 3.29 6.40 22.71
N LEU A 8 3.85 7.61 22.72
CA LEU A 8 3.91 8.45 21.54
C LEU A 8 4.68 7.64 20.49
N PRO A 9 4.07 7.28 19.35
CA PRO A 9 4.82 6.64 18.28
C PRO A 9 5.98 7.57 17.93
N ASP A 10 7.20 7.05 18.02
CA ASP A 10 8.40 7.81 17.72
C ASP A 10 8.33 8.20 16.25
N SER A 11 7.87 9.41 15.97
CA SER A 11 7.54 9.85 14.62
C SER A 11 8.77 9.83 13.72
N THR A 12 9.97 9.88 14.31
CA THR A 12 11.24 9.76 13.57
C THR A 12 11.52 8.33 13.10
N ALA A 13 11.14 7.32 13.90
CA ALA A 13 11.25 5.92 13.53
C ALA A 13 10.25 5.57 12.41
N GLU A 14 9.03 6.09 12.48
CA GLU A 14 8.01 5.90 11.43
C GLU A 14 8.44 6.54 10.10
N LEU A 15 8.98 7.77 10.13
CA LEU A 15 9.51 8.41 8.92
C LEU A 15 10.69 7.64 8.32
N SER A 16 11.56 7.09 9.17
CA SER A 16 12.71 6.29 8.72
C SER A 16 12.26 4.96 8.07
N ARG A 17 11.23 4.33 8.64
CA ARG A 17 10.58 3.14 8.09
C ARG A 17 9.94 3.43 6.74
N LEU A 18 9.17 4.50 6.62
CA LEU A 18 8.55 4.94 5.36
C LEU A 18 9.59 5.21 4.27
N ALA A 19 10.69 5.89 4.61
CA ALA A 19 11.77 6.13 3.66
C ALA A 19 12.40 4.82 3.15
N THR A 20 12.59 3.84 4.04
CA THR A 20 13.13 2.52 3.67
C THR A 20 12.19 1.78 2.70
N ILE A 21 10.89 1.78 3.01
CA ILE A 21 9.86 1.17 2.16
C ILE A 21 9.81 1.86 0.79
N GLN A 22 9.85 3.19 0.77
CA GLN A 22 9.84 3.97 -0.47
C GLN A 22 11.06 3.66 -1.35
N VAL A 23 12.24 3.52 -0.76
CA VAL A 23 13.47 3.17 -1.50
C VAL A 23 13.34 1.78 -2.12
N ALA A 24 12.92 0.78 -1.34
CA ALA A 24 12.74 -0.59 -1.83
C ALA A 24 11.71 -0.66 -2.97
N LEU A 25 10.57 0.04 -2.84
CA LEU A 25 9.59 0.10 -3.92
C LEU A 25 10.16 0.76 -5.18
N ARG A 26 10.98 1.80 -5.03
CA ARG A 26 11.59 2.52 -6.15
C ARG A 26 12.62 1.73 -6.94
N GLU A 27 13.19 0.67 -6.38
CA GLU A 27 14.03 -0.27 -7.14
C GLU A 27 13.23 -1.03 -8.21
N HIS A 28 11.92 -1.20 -7.99
CA HIS A 28 11.02 -1.93 -8.88
C HIS A 28 10.08 -1.00 -9.67
N ASP A 29 9.66 0.11 -9.07
CA ASP A 29 8.80 1.15 -9.65
C ASP A 29 9.32 2.55 -9.28
N PRO A 30 10.06 3.23 -10.18
CA PRO A 30 10.67 4.53 -9.87
C PRO A 30 9.65 5.64 -9.56
N ASP A 31 8.39 5.48 -10.00
CA ASP A 31 7.29 6.42 -9.78
C ASP A 31 6.47 6.09 -8.52
N ALA A 32 6.87 5.07 -7.76
CA ALA A 32 6.21 4.68 -6.53
C ALA A 32 6.19 5.83 -5.49
N GLN A 33 5.03 5.97 -4.86
CA GLN A 33 4.76 6.94 -3.81
C GLN A 33 4.17 6.26 -2.58
N VAL A 34 4.66 6.65 -1.41
CA VAL A 34 4.23 6.11 -0.11
C VAL A 34 3.80 7.28 0.77
N ALA A 35 2.63 7.19 1.37
CA ALA A 35 2.09 8.21 2.27
C ALA A 35 1.52 7.56 3.54
N LEU A 36 1.73 8.21 4.68
CA LEU A 36 1.07 7.83 5.93
C LEU A 36 -0.25 8.58 6.04
N ASP A 37 -1.33 7.85 6.33
CA ASP A 37 -2.65 8.40 6.60
C ASP A 37 -2.67 8.95 8.04
N PRO A 38 -2.85 10.27 8.24
CA PRO A 38 -2.75 10.90 9.54
C PRO A 38 -3.92 10.56 10.48
N ASP A 39 -5.05 10.12 9.92
CA ASP A 39 -6.28 9.85 10.66
C ASP A 39 -6.38 8.37 11.10
N GLY A 40 -5.76 7.45 10.35
CA GLY A 40 -5.91 6.01 10.57
C GLY A 40 -4.65 5.24 10.94
N GLY A 41 -3.46 5.87 10.91
CA GLY A 41 -2.18 5.17 11.08
C GLY A 41 -1.92 4.12 9.99
N LYS A 42 -2.66 4.19 8.88
CA LYS A 42 -2.52 3.32 7.72
C LYS A 42 -1.49 3.89 6.77
N MET A 43 -0.81 3.05 6.03
CA MET A 43 0.07 3.49 4.95
C MET A 43 -0.60 3.25 3.61
N ARG A 44 -0.57 4.26 2.74
CA ARG A 44 -1.05 4.18 1.36
C ARG A 44 0.15 4.11 0.43
N VAL A 45 0.11 3.18 -0.52
CA VAL A 45 1.14 2.99 -1.55
C VAL A 45 0.48 3.17 -2.90
N LEU A 46 0.98 4.11 -3.69
CA LEU A 46 0.61 4.28 -5.09
C LEU A 46 1.76 3.76 -5.93
N THR A 47 1.49 2.71 -6.70
CA THR A 47 2.48 2.01 -7.53
C THR A 47 1.81 1.33 -8.71
N VAL A 48 2.58 1.04 -9.75
CA VAL A 48 2.14 0.19 -10.87
C VAL A 48 2.32 -1.31 -10.59
N LEU A 49 2.99 -1.66 -9.49
CA LEU A 49 3.19 -3.05 -9.09
C LEU A 49 1.86 -3.69 -8.69
N PRO A 50 1.68 -4.99 -8.99
CA PRO A 50 0.50 -5.70 -8.54
C PRO A 50 0.54 -5.88 -7.01
N PRO A 51 -0.63 -5.94 -6.34
CA PRO A 51 -0.72 -5.97 -4.89
C PRO A 51 0.05 -7.13 -4.25
N GLU A 52 0.08 -8.30 -4.89
CA GLU A 52 0.86 -9.45 -4.42
C GLU A 52 2.38 -9.18 -4.38
N GLU A 53 2.90 -8.39 -5.32
CA GLU A 53 4.33 -8.06 -5.37
C GLU A 53 4.68 -7.03 -4.29
N VAL A 54 3.79 -6.06 -4.06
CA VAL A 54 3.91 -5.11 -2.96
C VAL A 54 3.96 -5.84 -1.62
N VAL A 55 3.07 -6.80 -1.39
CA VAL A 55 3.07 -7.61 -0.14
C VAL A 55 4.37 -8.39 0.01
N ARG A 56 4.89 -9.00 -1.06
CA ARG A 56 6.17 -9.72 -1.02
C ARG A 56 7.33 -8.80 -0.66
N LEU A 57 7.41 -7.62 -1.27
CA LEU A 57 8.43 -6.63 -0.98
C LEU A 57 8.37 -6.19 0.49
N MET A 58 7.17 -5.96 1.00
CA MET A 58 6.98 -5.55 2.40
C MET A 58 7.35 -6.67 3.37
N GLN A 59 6.95 -7.92 3.11
CA GLN A 59 7.37 -9.07 3.92
C GLN A 59 8.89 -9.27 3.92
N ALA A 60 9.56 -9.02 2.78
CA ALA A 60 11.01 -9.08 2.68
C ALA A 60 11.71 -8.03 3.55
N LEU A 61 11.07 -6.89 3.81
CA LEU A 61 11.52 -5.85 4.72
C LEU A 61 11.20 -6.16 6.21
N GLY A 62 10.54 -7.29 6.49
CA GLY A 62 10.08 -7.65 7.83
C GLY A 62 8.78 -6.98 8.25
N GLU A 63 8.06 -6.38 7.29
CA GLU A 63 6.79 -5.69 7.54
C GLU A 63 5.61 -6.67 7.43
N ALA A 64 4.83 -6.77 8.50
CA ALA A 64 3.56 -7.51 8.49
C ALA A 64 2.46 -6.59 7.94
N VAL A 65 2.00 -6.86 6.73
CA VAL A 65 1.05 -6.00 6.01
C VAL A 65 -0.17 -6.80 5.63
N GLU A 66 -1.31 -6.34 6.10
CA GLU A 66 -2.61 -6.81 5.67
C GLU A 66 -3.17 -5.78 4.66
N LEU A 67 -3.25 -6.17 3.39
CA LEU A 67 -3.95 -5.36 2.40
C LEU A 67 -5.43 -5.35 2.76
N SER A 68 -6.00 -4.16 2.99
CA SER A 68 -7.46 -4.04 3.11
C SER A 68 -8.09 -4.35 1.76
N ALA A 69 -8.87 -5.44 1.69
CA ALA A 69 -9.54 -5.91 0.48
C ALA A 69 -10.45 -4.86 -0.18
N GLU A 70 -10.85 -3.82 0.56
CA GLU A 70 -11.69 -2.72 0.07
C GLU A 70 -11.01 -1.86 -1.03
N GLU A 71 -9.67 -1.86 -1.13
CA GLU A 71 -8.92 -1.09 -2.15
C GLU A 71 -8.22 -1.97 -3.21
N ALA A 72 -8.08 -3.28 -2.97
CA ALA A 72 -7.43 -4.22 -3.89
C ALA A 72 -8.28 -4.54 -5.13
N GLU A 73 -9.60 -4.34 -5.05
CA GLU A 73 -10.55 -4.59 -6.15
C GLU A 73 -10.53 -3.51 -7.26
N ALA A 74 -9.67 -2.47 -7.13
CA ALA A 74 -9.52 -1.42 -8.13
C ALA A 74 -8.53 -1.76 -9.26
N ALA A 75 -7.81 -2.89 -9.19
CA ALA A 75 -7.02 -3.39 -10.30
C ALA A 75 -7.93 -4.21 -11.23
N PRO A 76 -8.15 -3.81 -12.50
CA PRO A 76 -8.96 -4.60 -13.42
C PRO A 76 -8.23 -5.89 -13.77
N ALA A 77 -8.55 -6.96 -13.03
CA ALA A 77 -8.32 -8.31 -13.49
C ALA A 77 -9.11 -8.53 -14.79
N GLY A 78 -8.42 -8.48 -15.92
CA GLY A 78 -8.78 -9.18 -17.15
C GLY A 78 -10.21 -8.99 -17.66
N GLY A 79 -10.44 -7.92 -18.44
CA GLY A 79 -11.60 -7.79 -19.30
C GLY A 79 -11.19 -7.15 -20.62
N CYS A 80 -10.65 -7.94 -21.54
CA CYS A 80 -10.30 -7.52 -22.89
C CYS A 80 -11.47 -6.76 -23.54
N GLY A 81 -11.25 -5.49 -23.82
CA GLY A 81 -12.12 -4.67 -24.65
C GLY A 81 -12.10 -5.17 -26.09
N CYS A 82 -13.11 -5.94 -26.46
CA CYS A 82 -13.57 -6.07 -27.84
C CYS A 82 -15.06 -5.85 -27.84
N GLY A 83 -15.47 -4.61 -28.12
CA GLY A 83 -16.86 -4.26 -28.32
C GLY A 83 -17.41 -4.97 -29.56
N CYS A 84 -18.58 -5.61 -29.43
CA CYS A 84 -19.47 -5.92 -30.53
C CYS A 84 -20.93 -5.85 -30.03
N SER A 85 -21.71 -5.09 -30.78
CA SER A 85 -23.08 -4.63 -30.57
C SER A 85 -24.16 -5.72 -30.42
N SER A 86 -25.33 -5.29 -29.92
CA SER A 86 -26.67 -5.95 -29.89
C SER A 86 -26.98 -6.59 -28.52
N ASN A 87 -28.06 -6.28 -27.79
CA ASN A 87 -29.41 -5.97 -28.23
C ASN A 87 -30.20 -5.34 -27.04
N ARG A 88 -30.70 -4.11 -27.20
CA ARG A 88 -31.86 -3.64 -26.43
C ARG A 88 -33.10 -4.23 -27.09
N ARG A 89 -33.80 -5.13 -26.41
CA ARG A 89 -35.26 -5.33 -26.53
C ARG A 89 -35.77 -6.10 -25.33
#